data_AF-A0A178DJ14-F1
#
_entry.id   AF-A0A178DJ14-F1
#
_cell.length_a   1.000
_cell.length_b   1.000
_cell.length_c   1.000
_cell.angle_alpha   90.00
_cell.angle_beta   90.00
_cell.angle_gamma   90.00
#
_symmetry.space_group_name_H-M   'P 1'
#
loop_
_entity.id
_entity.type
_entity.pdbx_description
1 polymer ?
#
loop_
_entity_poly.entity_id
_entity_poly.type
_entity_poly.pdbx_seq_one_letter_code
_entity_poly.pdbx_strand_id
1 'polypeptide(L)'
;MPREPYQRCSQAIFEAWLKPKLEANALVETHFGWKFESLVELDTHVECTIVDQTGQQHVVRSQYVIGCDGAGSKVRAAIGSKLEGGPVPGAMHLIHFKSRDLDRLHKQGQFWHIFFTSGSVIISQDEVDTWTVHNPIPVGTDVAGIDAKEAIYKALGGECAPFEIEIDEILVTSVWRPNIYLADKYASTGKRVYISGDAAHQNIPTGGYGMNTAVGDSFDIGWKLAAVLAGHGGHHLLASYETERRLVGARNIERSGVHFSVHAAYLAWCGEAPQLATAATSEGQALRHRIAEHVRLRDGENTDHGIEMDYRYNGSPVVVGESSVEEPAWEPRRYVPSTWPGARAPHVFLSSGTRSIFDLFGTGAEYTLVDFSAGGEYAQAFAAAAARANLPLKTLHLSDEPHLRRVWERDAVLVRPDDHVAWRVPAAATDAADIDPDVVLAIAAGKQTTTTAYKASIDVRHGPNGNPFTGTVGNQTHEAVEGLAAFQQ
;
A
#
# COMPACT_ATOMS: atom_id res chain seq x y z
N MET A 1 -1.45 12.36 -13.19
CA MET A 1 -2.47 11.39 -12.72
C MET A 1 -2.21 10.04 -13.39
N PRO A 2 -2.52 8.92 -12.71
CA PRO A 2 -2.43 7.59 -13.31
C PRO A 2 -3.30 7.50 -14.57
N ARG A 3 -2.95 6.58 -15.47
CA ARG A 3 -3.79 6.23 -16.63
C ARG A 3 -5.14 5.69 -16.17
N GLU A 4 -5.08 4.70 -15.29
CA GLU A 4 -6.27 4.01 -14.79
C GLU A 4 -6.90 4.85 -13.66
N PRO A 5 -8.22 5.13 -13.73
CA PRO A 5 -8.92 5.82 -12.67
C PRO A 5 -9.04 4.94 -11.43
N TYR A 6 -9.26 5.56 -10.26
CA TYR A 6 -9.62 4.83 -9.05
C TYR A 6 -10.89 4.01 -9.31
N GLN A 7 -10.88 2.77 -8.85
CA GLN A 7 -12.00 1.85 -8.96
C GLN A 7 -12.49 1.47 -7.56
N ARG A 8 -13.79 1.25 -7.45
CA ARG A 8 -14.41 0.68 -6.26
C ARG A 8 -14.73 -0.78 -6.54
N CYS A 9 -14.09 -1.67 -5.80
CA CYS A 9 -14.34 -3.10 -5.86
C CYS A 9 -14.14 -3.67 -4.46
N SER A 10 -15.17 -4.29 -3.89
CA SER A 10 -15.03 -4.96 -2.59
C SER A 10 -14.09 -6.16 -2.72
N GLN A 11 -13.38 -6.47 -1.65
CA GLN A 11 -12.42 -7.57 -1.62
C GLN A 11 -13.07 -8.91 -1.99
N ALA A 12 -14.30 -9.15 -1.52
CA ALA A 12 -15.04 -10.37 -1.84
C ALA A 12 -15.25 -10.56 -3.36
N ILE A 13 -15.53 -9.48 -4.09
CA ILE A 13 -15.68 -9.52 -5.56
C ILE A 13 -14.30 -9.65 -6.21
N PHE A 14 -13.32 -8.86 -5.77
CA PHE A 14 -11.98 -8.86 -6.34
C PHE A 14 -11.29 -10.23 -6.22
N GLU A 15 -11.32 -10.85 -5.05
CA GLU A 15 -10.72 -12.17 -4.82
C GLU A 15 -11.47 -13.29 -5.54
N ALA A 16 -12.80 -13.24 -5.56
CA ALA A 16 -13.61 -14.20 -6.33
C ALA A 16 -13.32 -14.11 -7.84
N TRP A 17 -13.04 -12.92 -8.35
CA TRP A 17 -12.61 -12.71 -9.73
C TRP A 17 -11.17 -13.16 -10.00
N LEU A 18 -10.26 -12.95 -9.04
CA LEU A 18 -8.84 -13.29 -9.18
C LEU A 18 -8.58 -14.79 -9.09
N LYS A 19 -9.27 -15.50 -8.18
CA LYS A 19 -9.09 -16.94 -7.93
C LYS A 19 -9.12 -17.80 -9.21
N PRO A 20 -10.14 -17.75 -10.09
CA PRO A 20 -10.15 -18.58 -11.29
C PRO A 20 -9.04 -18.23 -12.28
N LYS A 21 -8.52 -16.99 -12.26
CA LYS A 21 -7.38 -16.59 -13.09
C LYS A 21 -6.07 -17.22 -12.59
N LEU A 22 -5.91 -17.33 -11.27
CA LEU A 22 -4.78 -18.03 -10.67
C LEU A 22 -4.86 -19.53 -10.97
N GLU A 23 -6.02 -20.15 -10.80
CA GLU A 23 -6.23 -21.58 -11.09
C GLU A 23 -6.05 -21.94 -12.56
N ALA A 24 -6.35 -21.01 -13.47
CA ALA A 24 -6.15 -21.21 -14.91
C ALA A 24 -4.70 -20.96 -15.37
N ASN A 25 -3.84 -20.40 -14.51
CA ASN A 25 -2.47 -20.09 -14.88
C ASN A 25 -1.57 -21.32 -14.74
N ALA A 26 -1.05 -21.83 -15.87
CA ALA A 26 -0.20 -23.01 -15.91
C ALA A 26 1.12 -22.89 -15.12
N LEU A 27 1.53 -21.68 -14.73
CA LEU A 27 2.71 -21.42 -13.92
C LEU A 27 2.43 -21.41 -12.40
N VAL A 28 1.17 -21.57 -11.99
CA VAL A 28 0.76 -21.45 -10.59
C VAL A 28 0.04 -22.73 -10.16
N GLU A 29 0.53 -23.34 -9.09
CA GLU A 29 -0.17 -24.42 -8.40
C GLU A 29 -0.84 -23.84 -7.15
N THR A 30 -2.14 -24.11 -6.96
CA THR A 30 -2.91 -23.58 -5.82
C THR A 30 -3.49 -24.70 -4.97
N HIS A 31 -3.40 -24.53 -3.65
CA HIS A 31 -3.85 -25.50 -2.65
C HIS A 31 -4.74 -24.83 -1.60
N PHE A 32 -6.00 -24.55 -1.97
CA PHE A 32 -6.97 -23.94 -1.04
C PHE A 32 -7.39 -24.91 0.06
N GLY A 33 -7.63 -24.37 1.26
CA GLY A 33 -7.99 -25.17 2.44
C GLY A 33 -6.81 -25.86 3.12
N TRP A 34 -5.58 -25.64 2.64
CA TRP A 34 -4.36 -26.11 3.27
C TRP A 34 -3.83 -25.03 4.22
N LYS A 35 -3.31 -25.46 5.37
CA LYS A 35 -2.86 -24.58 6.44
C LYS A 35 -1.35 -24.65 6.61
N PHE A 36 -0.70 -23.49 6.65
CA PHE A 36 0.70 -23.39 7.03
C PHE A 36 0.90 -23.60 8.55
N GLU A 37 1.83 -24.48 8.92
CA GLU A 37 2.16 -24.75 10.32
C GLU A 37 3.49 -24.14 10.75
N SER A 38 4.56 -24.40 10.01
CA SER A 38 5.92 -23.93 10.34
C SER A 38 6.83 -23.95 9.11
N LEU A 39 7.98 -23.27 9.21
CA LEU A 39 9.06 -23.40 8.23
C LEU A 39 10.41 -23.56 8.92
N VAL A 40 11.36 -24.15 8.20
CA VAL A 40 12.78 -24.15 8.53
C VAL A 40 13.54 -23.61 7.33
N GLU A 41 14.28 -22.52 7.52
CA GLU A 41 15.16 -21.96 6.50
C GLU A 41 16.53 -22.66 6.57
N LEU A 42 16.97 -23.20 5.44
CA LEU A 42 18.25 -23.87 5.26
C LEU A 42 19.10 -23.11 4.24
N ASP A 43 20.38 -23.48 4.12
CA ASP A 43 21.34 -22.75 3.26
C ASP A 43 20.88 -22.65 1.79
N THR A 44 20.20 -23.68 1.28
CA THR A 44 19.83 -23.80 -0.15
C THR A 44 18.34 -23.67 -0.42
N HIS A 45 17.48 -23.83 0.58
CA HIS A 45 16.03 -23.91 0.42
C HIS A 45 15.31 -23.66 1.76
N VAL A 46 13.98 -23.61 1.71
CA VAL A 46 13.09 -23.56 2.85
C VAL A 46 12.23 -24.81 2.84
N GLU A 47 12.08 -25.47 3.99
CA GLU A 47 11.13 -26.56 4.19
C GLU A 47 9.90 -26.03 4.93
N CYS A 48 8.74 -26.05 4.28
CA CYS A 48 7.47 -25.63 4.86
C CYS A 48 6.63 -26.85 5.23
N THR A 49 6.18 -26.89 6.48
CA THR A 49 5.19 -27.86 6.95
C THR A 49 3.79 -27.29 6.74
N ILE A 50 2.97 -28.00 5.96
CA ILE A 50 1.58 -27.63 5.68
C ILE A 50 0.65 -28.81 5.97
N VAL A 51 -0.59 -28.53 6.33
CA VAL A 51 -1.61 -29.54 6.65
C VAL A 51 -2.79 -29.38 5.69
N ASP A 52 -3.19 -30.45 5.02
CA ASP A 52 -4.33 -30.42 4.10
C ASP A 52 -5.68 -30.58 4.82
N GLN A 53 -6.77 -30.56 4.05
CA GLN A 53 -8.13 -30.66 4.57
C GLN A 53 -8.46 -32.03 5.22
N THR A 54 -7.66 -33.06 4.95
CA THR A 54 -7.79 -34.38 5.58
C THR A 54 -7.05 -34.48 6.91
N GLY A 55 -6.27 -33.45 7.25
CA GLY A 55 -5.36 -33.44 8.40
C GLY A 55 -4.01 -34.09 8.10
N GLN A 56 -3.73 -34.46 6.86
CA GLN A 56 -2.43 -35.01 6.48
C GLN A 56 -1.40 -33.88 6.41
N GLN A 57 -0.25 -34.12 7.03
CA GLN A 57 0.90 -33.21 6.99
C GLN A 57 1.75 -33.48 5.74
N HIS A 58 2.17 -32.40 5.08
CA HIS A 58 3.05 -32.37 3.93
C HIS A 58 4.25 -31.48 4.22
N VAL A 59 5.40 -31.79 3.58
CA VAL A 59 6.60 -30.94 3.60
C VAL A 59 6.87 -30.46 2.19
N VAL A 60 6.80 -29.15 1.98
CA VAL A 60 7.09 -28.51 0.69
C VAL A 60 8.49 -27.90 0.75
N ARG A 61 9.33 -28.23 -0.23
CA ARG A 61 10.65 -27.64 -0.41
C ARG A 61 10.59 -26.56 -1.48
N SER A 62 10.96 -25.33 -1.11
CA SER A 62 11.02 -24.21 -2.04
C SER A 62 12.32 -23.43 -1.90
N GLN A 63 12.77 -22.76 -2.96
CA GLN A 63 13.97 -21.91 -2.86
C GLN A 63 13.71 -20.65 -2.01
N TYR A 64 12.47 -20.17 -2.04
CA TYR A 64 11.98 -18.97 -1.38
C TYR A 64 10.56 -19.16 -0.83
N VAL A 65 10.19 -18.36 0.16
CA VAL A 65 8.84 -18.27 0.73
C VAL A 65 8.45 -16.80 0.84
N ILE A 66 7.23 -16.46 0.45
CA ILE A 66 6.62 -15.15 0.72
C ILE A 66 5.41 -15.38 1.64
N GLY A 67 5.48 -14.83 2.85
CA GLY A 67 4.38 -14.80 3.81
C GLY A 67 3.38 -13.71 3.48
N CYS A 68 2.28 -14.09 2.84
CA CYS A 68 1.10 -13.26 2.62
C CYS A 68 -0.05 -13.70 3.55
N ASP A 69 0.28 -14.20 4.75
CA ASP A 69 -0.63 -14.91 5.67
C ASP A 69 -1.31 -13.98 6.71
N GLY A 70 -1.38 -12.69 6.40
CA GLY A 70 -2.20 -11.70 7.11
C GLY A 70 -1.69 -11.29 8.50
N ALA A 71 -2.54 -10.57 9.24
CA ALA A 71 -2.16 -9.94 10.51
C ALA A 71 -1.55 -10.91 11.54
N GLY A 72 -2.10 -12.13 11.61
CA GLY A 72 -1.65 -13.22 12.47
C GLY A 72 -0.44 -14.01 11.94
N SER A 73 0.33 -13.45 10.99
CA SER A 73 1.36 -14.15 10.23
C SER A 73 2.28 -15.03 11.08
N LYS A 74 2.25 -16.33 10.78
CA LYS A 74 3.20 -17.31 11.30
C LYS A 74 4.54 -17.22 10.57
N VAL A 75 4.55 -16.79 9.31
CA VAL A 75 5.79 -16.59 8.54
C VAL A 75 6.61 -15.44 9.14
N ARG A 76 5.97 -14.32 9.48
CA ARG A 76 6.61 -13.21 10.21
C ARG A 76 7.22 -13.69 11.53
N ALA A 77 6.46 -14.47 12.30
CA ALA A 77 6.95 -15.04 13.55
C ALA A 77 8.16 -15.97 13.34
N ALA A 78 8.15 -16.79 12.28
CA ALA A 78 9.23 -17.71 11.95
C ALA A 78 10.54 -17.01 11.57
N ILE A 79 10.48 -15.84 10.93
CA ILE A 79 11.68 -15.02 10.63
C ILE A 79 12.14 -14.17 11.82
N GLY A 80 11.44 -14.26 12.96
CA GLY A 80 11.74 -13.49 14.17
C GLY A 80 11.49 -11.99 14.03
N SER A 81 10.67 -11.56 13.07
CA SER A 81 10.29 -10.16 12.94
C SER A 81 9.25 -9.78 13.98
N LYS A 82 9.45 -8.61 14.59
CA LYS A 82 8.57 -8.03 15.59
C LYS A 82 7.70 -6.96 14.95
N LEU A 83 6.54 -6.73 15.55
CA LEU A 83 5.65 -5.64 15.16
C LEU A 83 5.91 -4.41 16.02
N GLU A 84 6.10 -3.27 15.37
CA GLU A 84 6.19 -1.94 15.95
C GLU A 84 4.82 -1.27 15.85
N GLY A 85 4.29 -0.72 16.94
CA GLY A 85 2.96 -0.10 17.00
C GLY A 85 2.08 -0.76 18.05
N GLY A 86 0.77 -0.58 17.93
CA GLY A 86 -0.16 -1.04 18.94
C GLY A 86 -1.62 -1.02 18.50
N PRO A 87 -2.50 -1.67 19.28
CA PRO A 87 -3.92 -1.67 19.01
C PRO A 87 -4.50 -0.26 19.17
N VAL A 88 -5.51 0.06 18.38
CA VAL A 88 -6.29 1.29 18.56
C VAL A 88 -7.27 1.11 19.74
N PRO A 89 -7.53 2.15 20.55
CA PRO A 89 -8.59 2.12 21.55
C PRO A 89 -9.97 1.96 20.90
N GLY A 90 -10.71 0.92 21.28
CA GLY A 90 -12.06 0.64 20.79
C GLY A 90 -12.15 -0.56 19.85
N ALA A 91 -13.39 -1.01 19.63
CA ALA A 91 -13.73 -2.03 18.64
C ALA A 91 -14.94 -1.56 17.82
N MET A 92 -15.14 -2.17 16.68
CA MET A 92 -16.30 -1.92 15.81
C MET A 92 -17.13 -3.19 15.73
N HIS A 93 -18.45 -3.05 15.86
CA HIS A 93 -19.44 -4.06 15.50
C HIS A 93 -19.87 -3.81 14.06
N LEU A 94 -19.44 -4.71 13.17
CA LEU A 94 -19.68 -4.65 11.74
C LEU A 94 -20.90 -5.48 11.41
N ILE A 95 -21.79 -4.91 10.60
CA ILE A 95 -22.96 -5.62 10.09
C ILE A 95 -23.02 -5.37 8.59
N HIS A 96 -22.84 -6.44 7.81
CA HIS A 96 -23.06 -6.43 6.37
C HIS A 96 -24.48 -6.90 6.10
N PHE A 97 -25.21 -6.18 5.26
CA PHE A 97 -26.63 -6.45 5.02
C PHE A 97 -27.02 -6.05 3.61
N LYS A 98 -28.17 -6.57 3.18
CA LYS A 98 -28.85 -6.16 1.96
C LYS A 98 -30.05 -5.28 2.25
N SER A 99 -30.20 -4.23 1.46
CA SER A 99 -31.36 -3.35 1.45
C SER A 99 -31.48 -2.64 0.11
N ARG A 100 -32.66 -2.74 -0.49
CA ARG A 100 -33.05 -1.99 -1.69
C ARG A 100 -33.90 -0.75 -1.39
N ASP A 101 -33.93 -0.32 -0.13
CA ASP A 101 -34.63 0.90 0.32
C ASP A 101 -33.81 2.16 -0.02
N LEU A 102 -33.50 2.32 -1.31
CA LEU A 102 -32.60 3.35 -1.82
C LEU A 102 -33.14 4.76 -1.58
N ASP A 103 -34.46 4.94 -1.56
CA ASP A 103 -35.08 6.24 -1.25
C ASP A 103 -34.70 6.74 0.14
N ARG A 104 -34.60 5.82 1.11
CA ARG A 104 -34.20 6.16 2.48
C ARG A 104 -32.69 6.21 2.66
N LEU A 105 -31.96 5.26 2.08
CA LEU A 105 -30.50 5.23 2.14
C LEU A 105 -29.87 6.45 1.46
N HIS A 106 -30.39 6.87 0.30
CA HIS A 106 -29.90 8.04 -0.43
C HIS A 106 -30.57 9.36 -0.01
N LYS A 107 -31.17 9.43 1.18
CA LYS A 107 -31.80 10.67 1.67
C LYS A 107 -30.81 11.86 1.74
N GLN A 108 -29.51 11.58 1.86
CA GLN A 108 -28.43 12.58 1.84
C GLN A 108 -27.65 12.61 0.51
N GLY A 109 -28.16 11.95 -0.53
CA GLY A 109 -27.47 11.70 -1.80
C GLY A 109 -26.79 10.33 -1.84
N GLN A 110 -26.21 10.00 -3.00
CA GLN A 110 -25.34 8.82 -3.15
C GLN A 110 -24.02 9.05 -2.41
N PHE A 111 -23.49 8.00 -1.77
CA PHE A 111 -22.32 8.10 -0.92
C PHE A 111 -21.51 6.81 -0.93
N TRP A 112 -20.20 6.92 -0.76
CA TRP A 112 -19.37 5.75 -0.45
C TRP A 112 -19.32 5.49 1.04
N HIS A 113 -19.07 6.56 1.81
CA HIS A 113 -19.06 6.55 3.26
C HIS A 113 -19.90 7.71 3.77
N ILE A 114 -20.75 7.44 4.75
CA ILE A 114 -21.26 8.47 5.65
C ILE A 114 -20.67 8.21 7.03
N PHE A 115 -19.96 9.21 7.55
CA PHE A 115 -19.48 9.23 8.92
C PHE A 115 -20.46 10.03 9.77
N PHE A 116 -21.06 9.37 10.76
CA PHE A 116 -21.99 10.02 11.69
C PHE A 116 -21.22 10.64 12.87
N THR A 117 -21.78 11.69 13.47
CA THR A 117 -21.22 12.29 14.70
C THR A 117 -21.30 11.38 15.91
N SER A 118 -22.12 10.32 15.85
CA SER A 118 -22.14 9.22 16.82
C SER A 118 -20.91 8.30 16.75
N GLY A 119 -20.04 8.48 15.75
CA GLY A 119 -18.91 7.58 15.46
C GLY A 119 -19.29 6.34 14.64
N SER A 120 -20.58 6.16 14.34
CA SER A 120 -21.01 5.12 13.41
C SER A 120 -20.63 5.49 11.97
N VAL A 121 -20.45 4.49 11.13
CA VAL A 121 -20.19 4.66 9.69
C VAL A 121 -21.12 3.76 8.92
N ILE A 122 -21.68 4.23 7.79
CA ILE A 122 -22.27 3.35 6.77
C ILE A 122 -21.44 3.43 5.49
N ILE A 123 -21.22 2.27 4.88
CA ILE A 123 -20.44 2.07 3.68
C ILE A 123 -21.32 1.45 2.60
N SER A 124 -21.32 2.04 1.42
CA SER A 124 -21.92 1.47 0.21
C SER A 124 -20.92 0.53 -0.46
N GLN A 125 -21.24 -0.76 -0.54
CA GLN A 125 -20.36 -1.75 -1.17
C GLN A 125 -20.53 -1.76 -2.69
N ASP A 126 -21.75 -1.57 -3.18
CA ASP A 126 -22.08 -1.62 -4.62
C ASP A 126 -23.06 -0.55 -5.13
N GLU A 127 -23.70 0.25 -4.26
CA GLU A 127 -24.81 1.20 -4.58
C GLU A 127 -26.09 0.54 -5.12
N VAL A 128 -26.20 -0.79 -5.03
CA VAL A 128 -27.34 -1.54 -5.53
C VAL A 128 -28.16 -2.06 -4.37
N ASP A 129 -27.57 -2.93 -3.56
CA ASP A 129 -28.26 -3.52 -2.42
C ASP A 129 -27.34 -3.82 -1.23
N THR A 130 -26.02 -3.77 -1.37
CA THR A 130 -25.11 -4.26 -0.34
C THR A 130 -24.45 -3.13 0.44
N TRP A 131 -24.60 -3.19 1.75
CA TRP A 131 -24.18 -2.13 2.68
C TRP A 131 -23.43 -2.71 3.88
N THR A 132 -22.66 -1.86 4.56
CA THR A 132 -22.01 -2.21 5.82
C THR A 132 -22.13 -1.08 6.81
N VAL A 133 -22.60 -1.36 8.02
CA VAL A 133 -22.48 -0.41 9.13
C VAL A 133 -21.35 -0.81 10.06
N HIS A 134 -20.57 0.17 10.51
CA HIS A 134 -19.59 0.04 11.58
C HIS A 134 -20.10 0.79 12.80
N ASN A 135 -20.40 0.07 13.88
CA ASN A 135 -20.84 0.64 15.15
C ASN A 135 -19.70 0.64 16.17
N PRO A 136 -19.31 1.79 16.75
CA PRO A 136 -18.30 1.82 17.79
C PRO A 136 -18.82 1.12 19.05
N ILE A 137 -18.02 0.20 19.59
CA ILE A 137 -18.32 -0.56 20.81
C ILE A 137 -17.07 -0.62 21.72
N PRO A 138 -17.25 -0.73 23.05
CA PRO A 138 -16.15 -1.03 23.95
C PRO A 138 -15.44 -2.34 23.59
N VAL A 139 -14.14 -2.43 23.90
CA VAL A 139 -13.39 -3.67 23.75
C VAL A 139 -13.98 -4.73 24.69
N GLY A 140 -14.19 -5.94 24.17
CA GLY A 140 -14.75 -7.06 24.93
C GLY A 140 -16.29 -7.08 25.00
N THR A 141 -16.99 -6.15 24.34
CA THR A 141 -18.45 -6.22 24.19
C THR A 141 -18.85 -7.50 23.44
N ASP A 142 -19.72 -8.31 24.07
CA ASP A 142 -20.36 -9.44 23.41
C ASP A 142 -21.52 -8.93 22.54
N VAL A 143 -21.44 -9.19 21.24
CA VAL A 143 -22.43 -8.76 20.25
C VAL A 143 -23.47 -9.84 19.92
N ALA A 144 -23.35 -11.06 20.48
CA ALA A 144 -24.21 -12.19 20.13
C ALA A 144 -25.70 -11.96 20.45
N GLY A 145 -25.99 -11.09 21.42
CA GLY A 145 -27.36 -10.72 21.81
C GLY A 145 -27.87 -9.41 21.20
N ILE A 146 -27.08 -8.73 20.37
CA ILE A 146 -27.48 -7.45 19.76
C ILE A 146 -28.32 -7.75 18.51
N ASP A 147 -29.55 -7.25 18.48
CA ASP A 147 -30.36 -7.31 17.26
C ASP A 147 -29.71 -6.47 16.15
N ALA A 148 -29.43 -7.12 15.02
CA ALA A 148 -28.70 -6.50 13.93
C ALA A 148 -29.49 -5.36 13.26
N LYS A 149 -30.83 -5.47 13.17
CA LYS A 149 -31.67 -4.44 12.56
C LYS A 149 -31.70 -3.20 13.43
N GLU A 150 -31.92 -3.38 14.74
CA GLU A 150 -31.88 -2.28 15.70
C GLU A 150 -30.52 -1.58 15.72
N ALA A 151 -29.42 -2.34 15.64
CA ALA A 151 -28.08 -1.77 15.53
C ALA A 151 -27.89 -0.96 14.24
N ILE A 152 -28.42 -1.42 13.10
CA ILE A 152 -28.42 -0.67 11.83
C ILE A 152 -29.23 0.62 11.97
N TYR A 153 -30.45 0.55 12.50
CA TYR A 153 -31.33 1.72 12.63
C TYR A 153 -30.72 2.77 13.56
N LYS A 154 -30.09 2.33 14.66
CA LYS A 154 -29.36 3.21 15.58
C LYS A 154 -28.17 3.86 14.88
N ALA A 155 -27.39 3.11 14.11
CA ALA A 155 -26.27 3.66 13.33
C ALA A 155 -26.73 4.78 12.40
N LEU A 156 -27.78 4.50 11.61
CA LEU A 156 -28.36 5.42 10.63
C LEU A 156 -29.05 6.63 11.28
N GLY A 157 -29.59 6.47 12.49
CA GLY A 157 -30.15 7.56 13.29
C GLY A 157 -29.08 8.51 13.81
N GLY A 158 -27.82 8.07 13.94
CA GLY A 158 -26.73 8.88 14.48
C GLY A 158 -27.01 9.26 15.94
N GLU A 159 -27.15 10.56 16.21
CA GLU A 159 -27.55 11.09 17.53
C GLU A 159 -29.07 11.31 17.65
N CYS A 160 -29.83 11.10 16.57
CA CYS A 160 -31.29 11.21 16.56
C CYS A 160 -31.97 9.87 16.93
N ALA A 161 -33.29 9.82 16.78
CA ALA A 161 -34.04 8.57 16.87
C ALA A 161 -33.57 7.56 15.79
N PRO A 162 -33.71 6.24 16.05
CA PRO A 162 -33.37 5.21 15.06
C PRO A 162 -34.03 5.49 13.71
N PHE A 163 -33.26 5.33 12.63
CA PHE A 163 -33.73 5.55 11.27
C PHE A 163 -33.98 4.19 10.61
N GLU A 164 -35.24 3.76 10.68
CA GLU A 164 -35.68 2.49 10.10
C GLU A 164 -35.53 2.49 8.57
N ILE A 165 -35.18 1.35 7.99
CA ILE A 165 -35.16 1.09 6.54
C ILE A 165 -35.65 -0.35 6.32
N GLU A 166 -36.13 -0.67 5.12
CA GLU A 166 -36.39 -2.06 4.76
C GLU A 166 -35.06 -2.83 4.65
N ILE A 167 -34.88 -3.86 5.46
CA ILE A 167 -33.71 -4.74 5.42
C ILE A 167 -34.13 -6.06 4.80
N ASP A 168 -33.58 -6.34 3.62
CA ASP A 168 -33.82 -7.58 2.86
C ASP A 168 -33.17 -8.79 3.55
N GLU A 169 -31.90 -8.65 3.95
CA GLU A 169 -31.09 -9.75 4.49
C GLU A 169 -29.95 -9.24 5.38
N ILE A 170 -29.64 -9.95 6.47
CA ILE A 170 -28.39 -9.77 7.21
C ILE A 170 -27.39 -10.82 6.72
N LEU A 171 -26.27 -10.38 6.15
CA LEU A 171 -25.28 -11.27 5.54
C LEU A 171 -24.28 -11.78 6.57
N VAL A 172 -23.66 -10.88 7.34
CA VAL A 172 -22.69 -11.24 8.37
C VAL A 172 -22.61 -10.17 9.44
N THR A 173 -22.39 -10.61 10.67
CA THR A 173 -22.03 -9.76 11.80
C THR A 173 -20.68 -10.18 12.38
N SER A 174 -19.83 -9.20 12.70
CA SER A 174 -18.49 -9.46 13.23
C SER A 174 -18.02 -8.33 14.13
N VAL A 175 -17.06 -8.63 15.00
CA VAL A 175 -16.31 -7.62 15.76
C VAL A 175 -14.93 -7.46 15.15
N TRP A 176 -14.54 -6.22 14.89
CA TRP A 176 -13.20 -5.90 14.39
C TRP A 176 -12.53 -4.90 15.31
N ARG A 177 -11.25 -5.15 15.62
CA ARG A 177 -10.39 -4.24 16.37
C ARG A 177 -9.32 -3.69 15.43
N PRO A 178 -9.28 -2.37 15.19
CA PRO A 178 -8.22 -1.79 14.40
C PRO A 178 -6.87 -1.95 15.10
N ASN A 179 -5.87 -2.37 14.35
CA ASN A 179 -4.50 -2.48 14.79
C ASN A 179 -3.61 -1.67 13.86
N ILE A 180 -2.58 -1.05 14.43
CA ILE A 180 -1.54 -0.38 13.67
C ILE A 180 -0.23 -1.05 13.98
N TYR A 181 0.35 -1.71 13.00
CA TYR A 181 1.61 -2.39 13.16
C TYR A 181 2.49 -2.28 11.92
N LEU A 182 3.80 -2.19 12.14
CA LEU A 182 4.81 -2.31 11.10
C LEU A 182 5.83 -3.36 11.52
N ALA A 183 6.14 -4.31 10.64
CA ALA A 183 7.20 -5.27 10.89
C ALA A 183 8.56 -4.56 10.88
N ASP A 184 9.38 -4.85 11.89
CA ASP A 184 10.76 -4.32 11.99
C ASP A 184 11.67 -4.83 10.86
N LYS A 185 11.32 -5.97 10.26
CA LYS A 185 12.04 -6.63 9.17
C LYS A 185 11.06 -7.30 8.23
N TYR A 186 11.31 -7.18 6.92
CA TYR A 186 10.48 -7.77 5.87
C TYR A 186 11.10 -9.05 5.29
N ALA A 187 12.32 -9.38 5.67
CA ALA A 187 13.02 -10.57 5.22
C ALA A 187 13.79 -11.27 6.34
N SER A 188 13.93 -12.59 6.24
CA SER A 188 14.80 -13.38 7.10
C SER A 188 16.27 -12.98 6.94
N THR A 189 17.09 -13.39 7.91
CA THR A 189 18.55 -13.24 7.83
C THR A 189 19.14 -14.02 6.65
N GLY A 190 18.62 -15.21 6.36
CA GLY A 190 19.07 -16.04 5.22
C GLY A 190 18.59 -15.53 3.85
N LYS A 191 17.71 -14.52 3.82
CA LYS A 191 17.15 -13.90 2.61
C LYS A 191 16.47 -14.92 1.68
N ARG A 192 15.82 -15.94 2.25
CA ARG A 192 14.93 -16.86 1.53
C ARG A 192 13.47 -16.71 1.92
N VAL A 193 13.18 -16.09 3.06
CA VAL A 193 11.81 -15.87 3.54
C VAL A 193 11.52 -14.38 3.60
N TYR A 194 10.43 -13.96 2.97
CA TYR A 194 9.95 -12.58 2.91
C TYR A 194 8.51 -12.50 3.42
N ILE A 195 8.05 -11.32 3.82
CA ILE A 195 6.64 -11.07 4.19
C ILE A 195 6.06 -9.91 3.38
N SER A 196 4.77 -9.96 3.08
CA SER A 196 4.05 -8.99 2.23
C SER A 196 2.64 -8.72 2.77
N GLY A 197 2.14 -7.50 2.56
CA GLY A 197 0.79 -7.09 2.97
C GLY A 197 0.60 -7.08 4.49
N ASP A 198 -0.55 -7.55 4.96
CA ASP A 198 -0.92 -7.56 6.39
C ASP A 198 0.05 -8.35 7.30
N ALA A 199 0.85 -9.25 6.73
CA ALA A 199 1.94 -9.90 7.44
C ALA A 199 3.03 -8.91 7.84
N ALA A 200 3.23 -7.86 7.05
CA ALA A 200 4.28 -6.85 7.16
C ALA A 200 3.79 -5.50 7.72
N HIS A 201 2.56 -5.07 7.41
CA HIS A 201 2.00 -3.81 7.90
C HIS A 201 0.49 -3.90 8.10
N GLN A 202 -0.03 -3.31 9.17
CA GLN A 202 -1.45 -3.25 9.48
C GLN A 202 -1.85 -1.79 9.68
N ASN A 203 -2.92 -1.37 9.02
CA ASN A 203 -3.34 0.03 8.95
C ASN A 203 -4.75 0.22 9.50
N ILE A 204 -5.04 1.44 9.97
CA ILE A 204 -6.43 1.91 10.06
C ILE A 204 -6.95 2.10 8.62
N PRO A 205 -8.21 1.77 8.32
CA PRO A 205 -8.76 1.82 6.96
C PRO A 205 -8.93 3.24 6.39
N THR A 206 -8.76 4.29 7.21
CA THR A 206 -8.83 5.69 6.77
C THR A 206 -7.78 5.96 5.68
N GLY A 207 -8.25 6.39 4.52
CA GLY A 207 -7.45 6.59 3.30
C GLY A 207 -7.29 5.35 2.40
N GLY A 208 -7.73 4.16 2.82
CA GLY A 208 -7.77 2.98 1.94
C GLY A 208 -6.40 2.43 1.51
N TYR A 209 -5.33 2.68 2.27
CA TYR A 209 -3.96 2.37 1.83
C TYR A 209 -3.57 0.88 1.94
N GLY A 210 -4.18 0.11 2.85
CA GLY A 210 -3.72 -1.25 3.20
C GLY A 210 -3.58 -2.21 2.02
N MET A 211 -4.71 -2.53 1.35
CA MET A 211 -4.71 -3.45 0.20
C MET A 211 -3.83 -2.95 -0.95
N ASN A 212 -3.86 -1.66 -1.25
CA ASN A 212 -3.02 -1.05 -2.28
C ASN A 212 -1.53 -1.23 -1.99
N THR A 213 -1.14 -1.07 -0.73
CA THR A 213 0.25 -1.30 -0.28
C THR A 213 0.62 -2.77 -0.37
N ALA A 214 -0.27 -3.68 0.02
CA ALA A 214 -0.07 -5.13 -0.07
C ALA A 214 0.13 -5.63 -1.51
N VAL A 215 -0.63 -5.08 -2.46
CA VAL A 215 -0.43 -5.36 -3.90
C VAL A 215 0.91 -4.82 -4.36
N GLY A 216 1.27 -3.58 -3.97
CA GLY A 216 2.58 -3.00 -4.29
C GLY A 216 3.75 -3.81 -3.75
N ASP A 217 3.65 -4.33 -2.52
CA ASP A 217 4.66 -5.20 -1.93
C ASP A 217 4.82 -6.50 -2.71
N SER A 218 3.69 -7.15 -3.02
CA SER A 218 3.68 -8.43 -3.74
C SER A 218 4.22 -8.29 -5.16
N PHE A 219 3.93 -7.17 -5.82
CA PHE A 219 4.48 -6.85 -7.14
C PHE A 219 5.99 -6.64 -7.07
N ASP A 220 6.47 -5.84 -6.10
CA ASP A 220 7.88 -5.52 -5.92
C ASP A 220 8.73 -6.77 -5.61
N ILE A 221 8.33 -7.61 -4.65
CA ILE A 221 9.08 -8.85 -4.37
C ILE A 221 8.99 -9.86 -5.51
N GLY A 222 7.85 -9.91 -6.22
CA GLY A 222 7.60 -10.87 -7.28
C GLY A 222 8.59 -10.76 -8.45
N TRP A 223 8.78 -9.55 -8.98
CA TRP A 223 9.70 -9.34 -10.10
C TRP A 223 11.17 -9.51 -9.69
N LYS A 224 11.52 -9.13 -8.46
CA LYS A 224 12.88 -9.28 -7.91
C LYS A 224 13.25 -10.75 -7.76
N LEU A 225 12.34 -11.57 -7.24
CA LEU A 225 12.53 -13.02 -7.17
C LEU A 225 12.65 -13.65 -8.55
N ALA A 226 11.78 -13.26 -9.49
CA ALA A 226 11.87 -13.74 -10.87
C ALA A 226 13.24 -13.45 -11.48
N ALA A 227 13.76 -12.23 -11.28
CA ALA A 227 15.07 -11.83 -11.78
C ALA A 227 16.24 -12.61 -11.16
N VAL A 228 16.21 -12.84 -9.84
CA VAL A 228 17.23 -13.64 -9.15
C VAL A 228 17.17 -15.11 -9.58
N LEU A 229 15.97 -15.69 -9.66
CA LEU A 229 15.77 -17.07 -10.10
C LEU A 229 16.21 -17.30 -11.55
N ALA A 230 16.04 -16.30 -12.42
CA ALA A 230 16.52 -16.33 -13.79
C ALA A 230 18.03 -15.99 -13.93
N GLY A 231 18.73 -15.71 -12.82
CA GLY A 231 20.17 -15.51 -12.78
C GLY A 231 20.66 -14.14 -13.25
N HIS A 232 19.76 -13.21 -13.56
CA HIS A 232 20.12 -11.86 -14.00
C HIS A 232 19.95 -10.80 -12.90
N GLY A 233 19.27 -11.11 -11.80
CA GLY A 233 19.24 -10.31 -10.57
C GLY A 233 20.34 -10.70 -9.58
N GLY A 234 20.94 -9.72 -8.92
CA GLY A 234 21.95 -9.90 -7.87
C GLY A 234 21.38 -9.79 -6.46
N HIS A 235 22.20 -10.09 -5.46
CA HIS A 235 21.78 -10.13 -4.05
C HIS A 235 21.27 -8.79 -3.49
N HIS A 236 21.77 -7.65 -4.00
CA HIS A 236 21.27 -6.33 -3.58
C HIS A 236 19.84 -6.07 -4.08
N LEU A 237 19.41 -6.75 -5.13
CA LEU A 237 18.05 -6.61 -5.66
C LEU A 237 17.01 -7.13 -4.68
N LEU A 238 17.23 -8.31 -4.11
CA LEU A 238 16.34 -8.82 -3.07
C LEU A 238 16.47 -8.08 -1.75
N ALA A 239 17.66 -7.58 -1.42
CA ALA A 239 17.85 -6.75 -0.25
C ALA A 239 17.07 -5.43 -0.33
N SER A 240 16.87 -4.88 -1.53
CA SER A 240 16.14 -3.61 -1.70
C SER A 240 14.65 -3.72 -1.39
N TYR A 241 14.04 -4.92 -1.40
CA TYR A 241 12.63 -5.10 -1.05
C TYR A 241 12.26 -4.45 0.29
N GLU A 242 13.01 -4.76 1.34
CA GLU A 242 12.77 -4.20 2.67
C GLU A 242 13.04 -2.69 2.71
N THR A 243 14.16 -2.25 2.13
CA THR A 243 14.54 -0.82 2.07
C THR A 243 13.49 0.02 1.37
N GLU A 244 12.88 -0.51 0.30
CA GLU A 244 11.89 0.19 -0.51
C GLU A 244 10.50 0.14 0.11
N ARG A 245 10.02 -1.06 0.46
CA ARG A 245 8.61 -1.29 0.81
C ARG A 245 8.27 -0.99 2.27
N ARG A 246 9.20 -1.20 3.20
CA ARG A 246 8.94 -0.88 4.63
C ARG A 246 8.71 0.62 4.83
N LEU A 247 9.42 1.47 4.10
CA LEU A 247 9.24 2.93 4.15
C LEU A 247 7.88 3.38 3.60
N VAL A 248 7.36 2.69 2.58
CA VAL A 248 6.01 2.94 2.06
C VAL A 248 4.96 2.53 3.10
N GLY A 249 5.10 1.35 3.71
CA GLY A 249 4.23 0.90 4.80
C GLY A 249 4.20 1.89 5.97
N ALA A 250 5.37 2.34 6.43
CA ALA A 250 5.48 3.33 7.51
C ALA A 250 4.75 4.65 7.19
N ARG A 251 4.96 5.20 5.98
CA ARG A 251 4.30 6.43 5.53
C ARG A 251 2.77 6.29 5.48
N ASN A 252 2.29 5.16 4.96
CA ASN A 252 0.86 4.92 4.83
C ASN A 252 0.19 4.75 6.19
N ILE A 253 0.86 4.08 7.14
CA ILE A 253 0.42 3.98 8.53
C ILE A 253 0.32 5.36 9.18
N GLU A 254 1.38 6.17 9.08
CA GLU A 254 1.41 7.52 9.65
C GLU A 254 0.25 8.34 9.10
N ARG A 255 0.04 8.29 7.78
CA ARG A 255 -1.01 9.08 7.14
C ARG A 255 -2.42 8.62 7.48
N SER A 256 -2.68 7.31 7.53
CA SER A 256 -3.95 6.78 8.04
C SER A 256 -4.24 7.28 9.45
N GLY A 257 -3.20 7.39 10.30
CA GLY A 257 -3.32 7.98 11.64
C GLY A 257 -3.72 9.45 11.63
N VAL A 258 -3.17 10.26 10.71
CA VAL A 258 -3.59 11.66 10.53
C VAL A 258 -5.08 11.72 10.18
N HIS A 259 -5.53 10.93 9.21
CA HIS A 259 -6.94 10.88 8.81
C HIS A 259 -7.85 10.48 9.97
N PHE A 260 -7.45 9.45 10.71
CA PHE A 260 -8.17 9.01 11.91
C PHE A 260 -8.31 10.14 12.94
N SER A 261 -7.26 10.93 13.16
CA SER A 261 -7.30 12.06 14.10
C SER A 261 -8.26 13.18 13.68
N VAL A 262 -8.51 13.35 12.37
CA VAL A 262 -9.53 14.27 11.87
C VAL A 262 -10.91 13.85 12.37
N HIS A 263 -11.22 12.55 12.30
CA HIS A 263 -12.48 12.01 12.81
C HIS A 263 -12.56 12.08 14.34
N ALA A 264 -11.50 11.64 15.02
CA ALA A 264 -11.45 11.65 16.48
C ALA A 264 -11.70 13.04 17.07
N ALA A 265 -11.19 14.10 16.42
CA ALA A 265 -11.37 15.47 16.88
C ALA A 265 -12.84 15.91 16.94
N TYR A 266 -13.63 15.70 15.88
CA TYR A 266 -15.04 16.10 15.93
C TYR A 266 -15.88 15.17 16.79
N LEU A 267 -15.54 13.88 16.87
CA LEU A 267 -16.20 12.93 17.78
C LEU A 267 -15.99 13.34 19.24
N ALA A 268 -14.82 13.84 19.61
CA ALA A 268 -14.57 14.38 20.93
C ALA A 268 -15.47 15.58 21.25
N TRP A 269 -15.62 16.53 20.31
CA TRP A 269 -16.50 17.70 20.52
C TRP A 269 -17.97 17.29 20.67
N CYS A 270 -18.43 16.30 19.90
CA CYS A 270 -19.77 15.74 20.03
C CYS A 270 -19.96 14.99 21.36
N GLY A 271 -18.91 14.30 21.84
CA GLY A 271 -18.91 13.62 23.13
C GLY A 271 -18.97 14.57 24.34
N GLU A 272 -18.36 15.76 24.24
CA GLU A 272 -18.42 16.80 25.29
C GLU A 272 -19.82 17.40 25.47
N ALA A 273 -20.60 17.47 24.38
CA ALA A 273 -21.96 18.00 24.38
C ALA A 273 -22.91 17.10 23.57
N PRO A 274 -23.31 15.94 24.13
CA PRO A 274 -24.17 15.00 23.43
C PRO A 274 -25.46 15.65 22.92
N GLN A 275 -25.90 15.26 21.71
CA GLN A 275 -27.09 15.78 21.01
C GLN A 275 -26.99 17.23 20.54
N LEU A 276 -25.96 17.99 20.93
CA LEU A 276 -25.82 19.40 20.52
C LEU A 276 -25.70 19.54 18.99
N ALA A 277 -25.03 18.59 18.33
CA ALA A 277 -24.86 18.59 16.88
C ALA A 277 -26.21 18.51 16.12
N THR A 278 -27.24 17.93 16.74
CA THR A 278 -28.60 17.81 16.17
C THR A 278 -29.56 18.90 16.66
N ALA A 279 -29.19 19.66 17.69
CA ALA A 279 -30.03 20.70 18.27
C ALA A 279 -30.23 21.89 17.30
N ALA A 280 -31.46 22.40 17.25
CA ALA A 280 -31.83 23.62 16.51
C ALA A 280 -31.56 24.89 17.33
N THR A 281 -30.36 25.02 17.89
CA THR A 281 -29.90 26.19 18.66
C THR A 281 -28.71 26.87 17.99
N SER A 282 -28.36 28.07 18.45
CA SER A 282 -27.14 28.80 18.03
C SER A 282 -25.88 27.99 18.29
N GLU A 283 -25.81 27.33 19.45
CA GLU A 283 -24.66 26.51 19.86
C GLU A 283 -24.55 25.26 19.00
N GLY A 284 -25.67 24.61 18.67
CA GLY A 284 -25.70 23.47 17.75
C GLY A 284 -25.28 23.86 16.33
N GLN A 285 -25.72 25.02 15.85
CA GLN A 285 -25.27 25.55 14.55
C GLN A 285 -23.76 25.85 14.56
N ALA A 286 -23.24 26.44 15.64
CA ALA A 286 -21.81 26.71 15.79
C ALA A 286 -20.99 25.42 15.80
N LEU A 287 -21.43 24.37 16.51
CA LEU A 287 -20.76 23.08 16.50
C LEU A 287 -20.76 22.46 15.09
N ARG A 288 -21.89 22.42 14.39
CA ARG A 288 -21.96 21.91 13.02
C ARG A 288 -21.03 22.69 12.08
N HIS A 289 -20.96 24.02 12.20
CA HIS A 289 -20.06 24.84 11.40
C HIS A 289 -18.59 24.52 11.69
N ARG A 290 -18.22 24.38 12.97
CA ARG A 290 -16.87 23.98 13.40
C ARG A 290 -16.47 22.63 12.83
N ILE A 291 -17.37 21.63 12.87
CA ILE A 291 -17.13 20.30 12.29
C ILE A 291 -16.94 20.41 10.77
N ALA A 292 -17.83 21.11 10.08
CA ALA A 292 -17.76 21.28 8.63
C ALA A 292 -16.48 21.98 8.17
N GLU A 293 -16.08 23.06 8.85
CA GLU A 293 -14.82 23.75 8.56
C GLU A 293 -13.61 22.85 8.83
N HIS A 294 -13.62 22.12 9.95
CA HIS A 294 -12.54 21.21 10.34
C HIS A 294 -12.27 20.12 9.31
N VAL A 295 -13.33 19.45 8.83
CA VAL A 295 -13.24 18.38 7.82
C VAL A 295 -12.85 18.97 6.46
N ARG A 296 -13.46 20.09 6.05
CA ARG A 296 -13.17 20.73 4.75
C ARG A 296 -11.71 21.18 4.62
N LEU A 297 -11.10 21.64 5.71
CA LEU A 297 -9.69 22.04 5.72
C LEU A 297 -8.71 20.86 5.83
N ARG A 298 -9.22 19.63 6.06
CA ARG A 298 -8.43 18.42 6.27
C ARG A 298 -8.99 17.26 5.44
N ASP A 299 -9.22 17.52 4.17
CA ASP A 299 -9.80 16.61 3.16
C ASP A 299 -8.81 15.55 2.63
N GLY A 300 -7.67 15.37 3.30
CA GLY A 300 -6.57 14.52 2.83
C GLY A 300 -6.95 13.05 2.67
N GLU A 301 -7.93 12.56 3.44
CA GLU A 301 -8.38 11.16 3.36
C GLU A 301 -8.76 10.73 1.95
N ASN A 302 -9.26 11.67 1.13
CA ASN A 302 -9.68 11.42 -0.25
C ASN A 302 -8.84 12.17 -1.29
N THR A 303 -7.85 12.98 -0.88
CA THR A 303 -7.13 13.90 -1.79
C THR A 303 -5.61 13.83 -1.67
N ASP A 304 -5.06 12.97 -0.81
CA ASP A 304 -3.62 12.80 -0.62
C ASP A 304 -2.94 11.95 -1.71
N HIS A 305 -3.01 12.42 -2.95
CA HIS A 305 -2.43 11.75 -4.10
C HIS A 305 -0.89 11.60 -4.03
N GLY A 306 -0.20 12.42 -3.24
CA GLY A 306 1.24 12.28 -3.02
C GLY A 306 1.61 11.06 -2.18
N ILE A 307 0.72 10.63 -1.29
CA ILE A 307 0.86 9.38 -0.51
C ILE A 307 0.69 8.17 -1.43
N GLU A 308 -0.32 8.23 -2.29
CA GLU A 308 -0.70 7.13 -3.18
C GLU A 308 0.29 6.93 -4.34
N MET A 309 0.81 8.03 -4.92
CA MET A 309 1.46 8.00 -6.23
C MET A 309 2.87 8.62 -6.27
N ASP A 310 3.27 9.43 -5.29
CA ASP A 310 4.55 10.18 -5.31
C ASP A 310 5.53 9.65 -4.26
N TYR A 311 5.37 8.40 -3.81
CA TYR A 311 6.41 7.76 -3.01
C TYR A 311 7.63 7.43 -3.87
N ARG A 312 8.80 7.51 -3.24
CA ARG A 312 10.09 7.29 -3.89
C ARG A 312 10.94 6.32 -3.09
N TYR A 313 11.65 5.45 -3.79
CA TYR A 313 12.57 4.45 -3.24
C TYR A 313 13.92 5.06 -2.82
N ASN A 314 13.86 6.13 -2.02
CA ASN A 314 15.04 6.84 -1.53
C ASN A 314 15.87 5.92 -0.64
N GLY A 315 17.19 5.87 -0.90
CA GLY A 315 18.11 4.98 -0.19
C GLY A 315 18.13 3.53 -0.68
N SER A 316 17.39 3.18 -1.73
CA SER A 316 17.48 1.86 -2.36
C SER A 316 18.87 1.60 -2.94
N PRO A 317 19.48 0.41 -2.72
CA PRO A 317 20.79 0.08 -3.28
C PRO A 317 20.76 -0.16 -4.79
N VAL A 318 19.58 -0.29 -5.40
CA VAL A 318 19.38 -0.55 -6.84
C VAL A 318 18.81 0.64 -7.60
N VAL A 319 18.84 1.83 -6.98
CA VAL A 319 18.50 3.10 -7.61
C VAL A 319 19.78 3.93 -7.74
N VAL A 320 20.08 4.36 -8.96
CA VAL A 320 21.23 5.21 -9.25
C VAL A 320 20.82 6.67 -9.07
N GLY A 321 21.29 7.28 -7.99
CA GLY A 321 20.94 8.66 -7.65
C GLY A 321 21.59 9.72 -8.55
N GLU A 322 21.03 10.92 -8.51
CA GLU A 322 21.55 12.11 -9.19
C GLU A 322 21.94 13.16 -8.15
N SER A 323 23.21 13.59 -8.15
CA SER A 323 23.72 14.58 -7.18
C SER A 323 23.83 15.99 -7.76
N SER A 324 23.62 16.16 -9.07
CA SER A 324 23.77 17.45 -9.76
C SER A 324 22.58 18.40 -9.58
N VAL A 325 21.45 17.91 -9.09
CA VAL A 325 20.21 18.66 -8.88
C VAL A 325 19.52 18.20 -7.60
N GLU A 326 18.65 19.06 -7.06
CA GLU A 326 17.88 18.73 -5.87
C GLU A 326 16.68 17.83 -6.18
N GLU A 327 16.35 16.97 -5.21
CA GLU A 327 15.14 16.16 -5.25
C GLU A 327 13.90 17.07 -5.25
N PRO A 328 12.90 16.84 -6.13
CA PRO A 328 11.65 17.61 -6.10
C PRO A 328 10.98 17.52 -4.73
N ALA A 329 10.46 18.64 -4.22
CA ALA A 329 9.74 18.64 -2.94
C ALA A 329 8.57 17.64 -2.97
N TRP A 330 8.39 16.91 -1.87
CA TRP A 330 7.30 15.96 -1.69
C TRP A 330 6.29 16.51 -0.68
N GLU A 331 5.00 16.36 -0.96
CA GLU A 331 3.91 16.70 -0.05
C GLU A 331 2.78 15.67 -0.13
N PRO A 332 2.09 15.32 0.98
CA PRO A 332 1.04 14.30 0.98
C PRO A 332 -0.07 14.56 -0.04
N ARG A 333 -0.45 15.84 -0.22
CA ARG A 333 -1.63 16.23 -1.00
C ARG A 333 -1.41 16.20 -2.52
N ARG A 334 -0.17 16.19 -2.99
CA ARG A 334 0.13 16.46 -4.40
C ARG A 334 1.04 15.38 -4.97
N TYR A 335 0.57 14.82 -6.08
CA TYR A 335 1.41 14.06 -6.98
C TYR A 335 2.11 15.01 -7.96
N VAL A 336 3.44 15.03 -7.94
CA VAL A 336 4.26 15.73 -8.93
C VAL A 336 4.88 14.70 -9.88
N PRO A 337 4.46 14.65 -11.17
CA PRO A 337 5.07 13.74 -12.12
C PRO A 337 6.58 14.02 -12.23
N SER A 338 7.40 13.02 -11.93
CA SER A 338 8.86 13.16 -11.99
C SER A 338 9.51 11.85 -12.40
N THR A 339 10.61 11.95 -13.12
CA THR A 339 11.53 10.84 -13.39
C THR A 339 12.62 10.73 -12.34
N TRP A 340 12.49 11.40 -11.18
CA TRP A 340 13.48 11.31 -10.10
C TRP A 340 13.82 9.84 -9.79
N PRO A 341 15.10 9.45 -9.67
CA PRO A 341 15.45 8.06 -9.41
C PRO A 341 14.73 7.53 -8.17
N GLY A 342 14.06 6.39 -8.32
CA GLY A 342 13.21 5.77 -7.30
C GLY A 342 11.74 6.18 -7.34
N ALA A 343 11.34 7.18 -8.14
CA ALA A 343 9.95 7.53 -8.35
C ALA A 343 9.27 6.60 -9.36
N ARG A 344 7.94 6.49 -9.30
CA ARG A 344 7.15 5.85 -10.37
C ARG A 344 7.23 6.70 -11.65
N ALA A 345 7.50 6.05 -12.78
CA ALA A 345 7.62 6.74 -14.06
C ALA A 345 6.34 7.53 -14.41
N PRO A 346 6.43 8.78 -14.91
CA PRO A 346 5.25 9.57 -15.24
C PRO A 346 4.43 8.97 -16.39
N HIS A 347 3.13 8.81 -16.17
CA HIS A 347 2.19 8.49 -17.25
C HIS A 347 2.06 9.66 -18.24
N VAL A 348 2.21 9.34 -19.53
CA VAL A 348 1.94 10.26 -20.65
C VAL A 348 1.35 9.45 -21.81
N PHE A 349 0.36 10.01 -22.51
CA PHE A 349 -0.13 9.47 -23.77
C PHE A 349 0.84 9.79 -24.90
N LEU A 350 1.06 8.84 -25.81
CA LEU A 350 1.77 9.07 -27.07
C LEU A 350 1.01 10.09 -27.95
N SER A 351 1.66 10.64 -28.99
CA SER A 351 1.02 11.58 -29.91
C SER A 351 -0.24 11.04 -30.58
N SER A 352 -0.38 9.71 -30.67
CA SER A 352 -1.62 9.04 -31.12
C SER A 352 -2.84 9.29 -30.23
N GLY A 353 -2.65 9.74 -29.00
CA GLY A 353 -3.71 10.12 -28.05
C GLY A 353 -4.42 8.97 -27.35
N THR A 354 -4.24 7.72 -27.79
CA THR A 354 -4.97 6.55 -27.26
C THR A 354 -4.08 5.55 -26.51
N ARG A 355 -2.77 5.59 -26.75
CA ARG A 355 -1.81 4.65 -26.17
C ARG A 355 -0.98 5.31 -25.08
N SER A 356 -0.89 4.67 -23.93
CA SER A 356 -0.03 5.11 -22.81
C SER A 356 1.41 4.67 -23.04
N ILE A 357 2.38 5.44 -22.54
CA ILE A 357 3.78 5.00 -22.49
C ILE A 357 3.96 3.70 -21.69
N PHE A 358 3.11 3.42 -20.70
CA PHE A 358 3.15 2.18 -19.92
C PHE A 358 2.87 0.95 -20.79
N ASP A 359 2.10 1.09 -21.88
CA ASP A 359 1.85 0.00 -22.84
C ASP A 359 3.06 -0.30 -23.72
N LEU A 360 4.14 0.49 -23.60
CA LEU A 360 5.39 0.30 -24.31
C LEU A 360 6.44 -0.38 -23.44
N PHE A 361 6.28 -0.43 -22.12
CA PHE A 361 7.29 -1.01 -21.23
C PHE A 361 7.52 -2.50 -21.51
N GLY A 362 8.68 -2.97 -21.06
CA GLY A 362 9.02 -4.38 -20.98
C GLY A 362 8.02 -5.14 -20.12
N THR A 363 7.92 -6.44 -20.35
CA THR A 363 7.00 -7.31 -19.59
C THR A 363 7.78 -8.29 -18.73
N GLY A 364 7.17 -8.76 -17.64
CA GLY A 364 7.78 -9.73 -16.76
C GLY A 364 9.00 -9.15 -16.03
N ALA A 365 10.21 -9.54 -16.44
CA ALA A 365 11.46 -9.11 -15.81
C ALA A 365 12.28 -8.13 -16.66
N GLU A 366 11.73 -7.67 -17.79
CA GLU A 366 12.39 -6.72 -18.69
C GLU A 366 12.43 -5.30 -18.12
N TYR A 367 13.63 -4.74 -18.04
CA TYR A 367 13.80 -3.30 -17.86
C TYR A 367 13.44 -2.58 -19.16
N THR A 368 13.12 -1.29 -19.06
CA THR A 368 12.88 -0.44 -20.23
C THR A 368 13.79 0.76 -20.22
N LEU A 369 14.63 0.94 -21.24
CA LEU A 369 15.30 2.20 -21.49
C LEU A 369 14.46 3.03 -22.46
N VAL A 370 13.99 4.19 -22.01
CA VAL A 370 13.35 5.20 -22.84
C VAL A 370 14.39 6.22 -23.26
N ASP A 371 14.56 6.40 -24.57
CA ASP A 371 15.53 7.31 -25.19
C ASP A 371 14.80 8.32 -26.08
N PHE A 372 14.94 9.60 -25.75
CA PHE A 372 14.39 10.75 -26.47
C PHE A 372 15.45 11.48 -27.29
N SER A 373 16.70 11.04 -27.30
CA SER A 373 17.75 11.66 -28.08
C SER A 373 17.46 11.56 -29.58
N ALA A 374 18.06 12.45 -30.36
CA ALA A 374 17.84 12.46 -31.81
C ALA A 374 18.39 11.18 -32.48
N GLY A 375 19.52 10.66 -32.01
CA GLY A 375 20.23 9.54 -32.63
C GLY A 375 19.94 8.17 -32.03
N GLY A 376 19.23 8.09 -30.90
CA GLY A 376 19.02 6.85 -30.17
C GLY A 376 20.32 6.27 -29.57
N GLU A 377 21.30 7.12 -29.28
CA GLU A 377 22.62 6.73 -28.81
C GLU A 377 22.60 6.04 -27.44
N TYR A 378 21.69 6.43 -26.54
CA TYR A 378 21.55 5.76 -25.24
C TYR A 378 20.93 4.38 -25.41
N ALA A 379 19.90 4.25 -26.26
CA ALA A 379 19.29 2.97 -26.59
C ALA A 379 20.33 1.99 -27.12
N GLN A 380 21.18 2.42 -28.05
CA GLN A 380 22.24 1.58 -28.61
C GLN A 380 23.28 1.18 -27.55
N ALA A 381 23.74 2.12 -26.72
CA ALA A 381 24.75 1.87 -25.71
C ALA A 381 24.26 0.89 -24.62
N PHE A 382 23.05 1.10 -24.11
CA PHE A 382 22.44 0.24 -23.09
C PHE A 382 22.04 -1.12 -23.65
N ALA A 383 21.56 -1.21 -24.89
CA ALA A 383 21.30 -2.51 -25.53
C ALA A 383 22.58 -3.37 -25.59
N ALA A 384 23.70 -2.76 -25.97
CA ALA A 384 24.98 -3.46 -26.01
C ALA A 384 25.46 -3.90 -24.61
N ALA A 385 25.30 -3.06 -23.59
CA ALA A 385 25.64 -3.40 -22.20
C ALA A 385 24.73 -4.50 -21.62
N ALA A 386 23.42 -4.41 -21.86
CA ALA A 386 22.46 -5.42 -21.43
C ALA A 386 22.75 -6.79 -22.06
N ALA A 387 23.12 -6.83 -23.34
CA ALA A 387 23.53 -8.06 -24.01
C ALA A 387 24.77 -8.69 -23.38
N ARG A 388 25.79 -7.89 -23.01
CA ARG A 388 26.98 -8.37 -22.28
C ARG A 388 26.62 -8.92 -20.90
N ALA A 389 25.70 -8.27 -20.21
CA ALA A 389 25.30 -8.61 -18.85
C ALA A 389 24.23 -9.72 -18.76
N ASN A 390 23.74 -10.21 -19.91
CA ASN A 390 22.58 -11.10 -20.04
C ASN A 390 21.37 -10.57 -19.25
N LEU A 391 21.10 -9.27 -19.36
CA LEU A 391 19.99 -8.60 -18.69
C LEU A 391 18.84 -8.38 -19.68
N PRO A 392 17.60 -8.79 -19.37
CA PRO A 392 16.45 -8.46 -20.20
C PRO A 392 16.20 -6.95 -20.23
N LEU A 393 16.39 -6.34 -21.41
CA LEU A 393 16.21 -4.90 -21.62
C LEU A 393 15.45 -4.66 -22.92
N LYS A 394 14.36 -3.89 -22.82
CA LYS A 394 13.64 -3.31 -23.94
C LYS A 394 14.09 -1.87 -24.14
N THR A 395 14.45 -1.49 -25.36
CA THR A 395 14.80 -0.11 -25.70
C THR A 395 13.68 0.56 -26.49
N LEU A 396 13.30 1.76 -26.11
CA LEU A 396 12.30 2.59 -26.77
C LEU A 396 12.95 3.89 -27.23
N HIS A 397 13.12 4.06 -28.54
CA HIS A 397 13.56 5.32 -29.13
C HIS A 397 12.33 6.14 -29.53
N LEU A 398 12.10 7.24 -28.82
CA LEU A 398 10.91 8.09 -28.91
C LEU A 398 11.27 9.54 -29.26
N SER A 399 12.18 9.76 -30.21
CA SER A 399 12.59 11.09 -30.67
C SER A 399 11.42 11.95 -31.17
N ASP A 400 10.39 11.30 -31.71
CA ASP A 400 9.22 11.96 -32.32
C ASP A 400 8.11 12.29 -31.30
N GLU A 401 8.38 12.11 -30.00
CA GLU A 401 7.43 12.35 -28.90
C GLU A 401 7.92 13.49 -27.97
N PRO A 402 8.12 14.73 -28.47
CA PRO A 402 8.75 15.81 -27.71
C PRO A 402 7.96 16.23 -26.46
N HIS A 403 6.65 15.95 -26.38
CA HIS A 403 5.87 16.22 -25.17
C HIS A 403 6.15 15.21 -24.04
N LEU A 404 6.42 13.94 -24.36
CA LEU A 404 6.89 12.97 -23.36
C LEU A 404 8.20 13.46 -22.75
N ARG A 405 9.15 13.85 -23.61
CA ARG A 405 10.45 14.40 -23.19
C ARG A 405 10.33 15.65 -22.31
N ARG A 406 9.35 16.52 -22.57
CA ARG A 406 9.07 17.69 -21.70
C ARG A 406 8.61 17.30 -20.31
N VAL A 407 7.77 16.27 -20.18
CA VAL A 407 7.29 15.77 -18.87
C VAL A 407 8.38 14.99 -18.15
N TRP A 408 9.17 14.19 -18.88
CA TRP A 408 10.20 13.32 -18.31
C TRP A 408 11.51 14.06 -18.02
N GLU A 409 11.68 15.25 -18.59
CA GLU A 409 12.77 16.20 -18.36
C GLU A 409 14.19 15.69 -18.66
N ARG A 410 14.35 14.46 -19.16
CA ARG A 410 15.64 13.82 -19.41
C ARG A 410 15.66 13.09 -20.75
N ASP A 411 16.82 13.07 -21.40
CA ASP A 411 16.98 12.45 -22.72
C ASP A 411 16.94 10.92 -22.64
N ALA A 412 17.41 10.33 -21.55
CA ALA A 412 17.33 8.89 -21.33
C ALA A 412 16.91 8.55 -19.90
N VAL A 413 16.04 7.55 -19.75
CA VAL A 413 15.53 7.08 -18.45
C VAL A 413 15.41 5.55 -18.47
N LEU A 414 16.00 4.90 -17.47
CA LEU A 414 15.89 3.46 -17.24
C LEU A 414 14.76 3.19 -16.24
N VAL A 415 13.75 2.46 -16.68
CA VAL A 415 12.57 2.04 -15.92
C VAL A 415 12.68 0.56 -15.58
N ARG A 416 12.36 0.22 -14.34
CA ARG A 416 12.33 -1.15 -13.80
C ARG A 416 11.07 -1.89 -14.26
N PRO A 417 11.05 -3.23 -14.09
CA PRO A 417 9.85 -4.03 -14.33
C PRO A 417 8.63 -3.65 -13.46
N ASP A 418 8.84 -2.91 -12.37
CA ASP A 418 7.79 -2.40 -11.49
C ASP A 418 7.41 -0.93 -11.74
N ASP A 419 7.68 -0.43 -12.95
CA ASP A 419 7.40 0.94 -13.41
C ASP A 419 8.14 2.05 -12.66
N HIS A 420 9.10 1.74 -11.80
CA HIS A 420 9.90 2.73 -11.09
C HIS A 420 11.18 3.08 -11.85
N VAL A 421 11.59 4.34 -11.79
CA VAL A 421 12.83 4.79 -12.41
C VAL A 421 14.02 4.26 -11.61
N ALA A 422 14.87 3.44 -12.24
CA ALA A 422 16.15 3.02 -11.64
C ALA A 422 17.24 4.07 -11.87
N TRP A 423 17.22 4.76 -13.01
CA TRP A 423 18.22 5.74 -13.40
C TRP A 423 17.65 6.71 -14.44
N ARG A 424 18.22 7.91 -14.50
CA ARG A 424 18.02 8.86 -15.60
C ARG A 424 19.35 9.54 -15.92
N VAL A 425 19.52 9.97 -17.17
CA VAL A 425 20.70 10.74 -17.54
C VAL A 425 20.81 12.00 -16.66
N PRO A 426 21.99 12.30 -16.06
CA PRO A 426 22.17 13.50 -15.27
C PRO A 426 21.94 14.77 -16.09
N ALA A 427 21.35 15.80 -15.49
CA ALA A 427 21.14 17.08 -16.16
C ALA A 427 22.45 17.77 -16.62
N ALA A 428 23.56 17.43 -15.98
CA ALA A 428 24.89 17.95 -16.32
C ALA A 428 25.61 17.15 -17.41
N ALA A 429 25.11 15.97 -17.79
CA ALA A 429 25.73 15.17 -18.84
C ALA A 429 25.55 15.87 -20.19
N THR A 430 26.63 15.93 -20.97
CA THR A 430 26.62 16.58 -22.29
C THR A 430 26.64 15.59 -23.44
N ASP A 431 27.11 14.36 -23.19
CA ASP A 431 27.18 13.29 -24.17
C ASP A 431 26.82 11.94 -23.53
N ALA A 432 26.23 11.03 -24.30
CA ALA A 432 26.01 9.65 -23.88
C ALA A 432 27.30 8.92 -23.53
N ALA A 433 28.43 9.33 -24.13
CA ALA A 433 29.76 8.81 -23.80
C ALA A 433 30.21 9.10 -22.35
N ASP A 434 29.59 10.07 -21.68
CA ASP A 434 29.87 10.40 -20.27
C ASP A 434 29.24 9.37 -19.30
N ILE A 435 28.38 8.49 -19.80
CA ILE A 435 27.65 7.49 -19.02
C ILE A 435 28.29 6.13 -19.24
N ASP A 436 28.43 5.36 -18.16
CA ASP A 436 28.81 3.94 -18.20
C ASP A 436 27.53 3.08 -18.02
N PRO A 437 26.96 2.53 -19.12
CA PRO A 437 25.75 1.73 -19.03
C PRO A 437 25.96 0.40 -18.30
N ASP A 438 27.17 -0.18 -18.32
CA ASP A 438 27.46 -1.44 -17.63
C ASP A 438 27.34 -1.24 -16.12
N VAL A 439 27.85 -0.12 -15.58
CA VAL A 439 27.71 0.24 -14.16
C VAL A 439 26.24 0.51 -13.79
N VAL A 440 25.53 1.30 -14.59
CA VAL A 440 24.11 1.61 -14.33
C VAL A 440 23.27 0.32 -14.28
N LEU A 441 23.43 -0.56 -15.27
CA LEU A 441 22.70 -1.82 -15.32
C LEU A 441 23.12 -2.79 -14.21
N ALA A 442 24.41 -2.82 -13.83
CA ALA A 442 24.87 -3.65 -12.71
C ALA A 442 24.26 -3.21 -11.37
N ILE A 443 24.11 -1.90 -11.13
CA ILE A 443 23.43 -1.37 -9.94
C ILE A 443 21.93 -1.66 -10.00
N ALA A 444 21.27 -1.35 -11.12
CA ALA A 444 19.83 -1.56 -11.28
C ALA A 444 19.41 -3.04 -11.16
N ALA A 445 20.29 -3.96 -11.60
CA ALA A 445 20.12 -5.40 -11.44
C ALA A 445 20.55 -5.92 -10.06
N GLY A 446 21.06 -5.06 -9.16
CA GLY A 446 21.53 -5.44 -7.82
C GLY A 446 22.78 -6.32 -7.79
N LYS A 447 23.57 -6.31 -8.87
CA LYS A 447 24.90 -6.96 -8.96
C LYS A 447 26.00 -6.10 -8.34
N GLN A 448 25.77 -4.79 -8.24
CA GLN A 448 26.62 -3.81 -7.55
C GLN A 448 25.72 -2.87 -6.72
N THR A 449 26.33 -2.08 -5.82
CA THR A 449 25.62 -0.99 -5.11
C THR A 449 26.12 0.36 -5.56
N THR A 450 25.26 1.37 -5.44
CA THR A 450 25.68 2.77 -5.45
C THR A 450 26.66 3.07 -4.30
N THR A 451 27.76 3.78 -4.59
CA THR A 451 28.66 4.37 -3.57
C THR A 451 28.13 5.70 -3.02
N THR A 452 27.09 6.25 -3.63
CA THR A 452 26.53 7.56 -3.27
C THR A 452 25.46 7.35 -2.19
N ALA A 453 25.81 7.64 -0.94
CA ALA A 453 24.87 7.62 0.17
C ALA A 453 23.79 8.69 -0.05
N TYR A 454 22.53 8.28 -0.18
CA TYR A 454 21.40 9.20 -0.04
C TYR A 454 21.38 9.75 1.39
N LYS A 455 21.22 11.07 1.55
CA LYS A 455 20.67 11.61 2.79
C LYS A 455 19.21 11.19 2.84
N ALA A 456 18.91 10.06 3.46
CA ALA A 456 17.55 9.70 3.79
C ALA A 456 17.05 10.67 4.89
N SER A 457 16.59 11.85 4.51
CA SER A 457 15.79 12.69 5.40
C SER A 457 14.32 12.38 5.17
N ILE A 458 13.86 11.28 5.75
CA ILE A 458 12.47 11.25 6.16
C ILE A 458 12.49 11.87 7.55
N ASP A 459 11.99 13.10 7.64
CA ASP A 459 11.62 13.70 8.91
C ASP A 459 10.35 12.96 9.38
N VAL A 460 10.52 11.68 9.78
CA VAL A 460 9.51 10.97 10.55
C VAL A 460 9.43 11.77 11.81
N ARG A 461 8.48 12.70 11.92
CA ARG A 461 8.38 13.54 13.11
C ARG A 461 8.30 12.61 14.30
N HIS A 462 9.40 12.53 15.03
CA HIS A 462 9.44 11.79 16.26
C HIS A 462 8.41 12.48 17.16
N GLY A 463 7.58 11.70 17.84
CA GLY A 463 6.82 12.23 18.96
C GLY A 463 7.76 13.02 19.89
N PRO A 464 7.24 13.93 20.73
CA PRO A 464 7.99 14.99 21.42
C PRO A 464 9.27 14.58 22.20
N ASN A 465 9.58 13.28 22.31
CA ASN A 465 10.70 12.73 23.05
C ASN A 465 11.82 12.09 22.20
N GLY A 466 11.79 12.15 20.86
CA GLY A 466 12.99 11.88 20.04
C GLY A 466 13.62 10.48 20.17
N ASN A 467 12.90 9.47 20.67
CA ASN A 467 13.45 8.15 20.93
C ASN A 467 13.19 7.21 19.74
N PRO A 468 14.21 6.55 19.15
CA PRO A 468 13.99 5.51 18.16
C PRO A 468 13.24 4.33 18.81
N PHE A 469 12.22 3.83 18.11
CA PHE A 469 11.44 2.65 18.49
C PHE A 469 12.37 1.50 18.89
N THR A 470 12.25 1.02 20.14
CA THR A 470 12.89 -0.23 20.58
C THR A 470 11.86 -1.08 21.31
N GLY A 471 11.55 -2.24 20.73
CA GLY A 471 10.64 -3.23 21.30
C GLY A 471 11.36 -4.54 21.60
N THR A 472 11.49 -4.89 22.88
CA THR A 472 11.68 -6.27 23.36
C THR A 472 10.49 -6.54 24.25
N VAL A 473 9.65 -7.52 23.91
CA VAL A 473 9.38 -8.80 24.61
C VAL A 473 8.28 -9.46 23.73
N GLY A 474 8.42 -10.71 23.27
CA GLY A 474 8.09 -11.94 24.00
C GLY A 474 6.62 -12.33 23.74
N ASN A 475 6.41 -13.44 23.03
CA ASN A 475 5.11 -13.96 22.60
C ASN A 475 4.11 -14.12 23.76
N GLN A 476 2.85 -13.77 23.44
CA GLN A 476 1.58 -14.03 24.13
C GLN A 476 0.96 -12.88 24.93
N THR A 477 -0.33 -12.67 24.66
CA THR A 477 -1.31 -11.68 25.16
C THR A 477 -1.22 -10.26 24.61
N HIS A 478 -2.26 -9.88 23.83
CA HIS A 478 -2.51 -8.55 23.26
C HIS A 478 -2.88 -7.47 24.33
N GLU A 479 -2.34 -7.59 25.55
CA GLU A 479 -2.74 -6.80 26.71
C GLU A 479 -1.61 -5.97 27.35
N ALA A 480 -0.36 -6.14 26.92
CA ALA A 480 0.76 -5.31 27.36
C ALA A 480 1.30 -4.49 26.18
N VAL A 481 0.85 -3.24 26.05
CA VAL A 481 1.34 -2.28 25.04
C VAL A 481 2.48 -1.47 25.63
N GLU A 482 3.70 -1.63 25.13
CA GLU A 482 4.80 -0.69 25.36
C GLU A 482 5.25 -0.11 24.01
N GLY A 483 4.85 1.16 23.76
CA GLY A 483 5.18 1.91 22.54
C GLY A 483 3.96 2.24 21.68
N LEU A 484 3.53 3.51 21.69
CA LEU A 484 2.45 4.05 20.86
C LEU A 484 3.04 4.76 19.63
N ALA A 485 2.40 4.63 18.46
CA ALA A 485 2.72 5.44 17.29
C ALA A 485 2.58 6.95 17.62
N ALA A 486 3.29 7.83 16.90
CA ALA A 486 3.34 9.26 17.26
C ALA A 486 1.98 9.95 17.31
N PHE A 487 0.97 9.48 16.54
CA PHE A 487 -0.40 10.00 16.58
C PHE A 487 -1.30 9.30 17.62
N GLN A 488 -0.84 8.20 18.21
CA GLN A 488 -1.52 7.50 19.31
C GLN A 488 -1.10 8.07 20.69
N GLN A 489 -0.02 8.85 20.75
CA GLN A 489 0.41 9.64 21.92
C GLN A 489 -0.29 11.00 21.91
#